data_AF-A0A2V9L905-F1
#
_entry.id   AF-A0A2V9L905-F1
#
_cell.length_a   1.000
_cell.length_b   1.000
_cell.length_c   1.000
_cell.angle_alpha   90.00
_cell.angle_beta   90.00
_cell.angle_gamma   90.00
#
_symmetry.space_group_name_H-M   'P 1'
#
loop_
_entity.id
_entity.type
_entity.pdbx_description
1 polymer ?
#
loop_
_entity_poly.entity_id
_entity_poly.type
_entity_poly.pdbx_seq_one_letter_code
_entity_poly.pdbx_strand_id
1 'polypeptide(L)'
;MAAPGSGFIWDLAHAAGVSFRDYGERCYTDKNEPHRSRASLRGLKGHYDPAYLDGIGEVTDQQRLDEWEREFRQFEQRENLPALTVIHLPNDHTVGTTAGKFTPRAMVADNDLALGRLVETVSHSPFWLQTAIFVLEDDAQDGPDHVDAHRSPLLVISPYARHGLVEHARFSTVSVLKTIEQLLGLGSLTYFDDRAPGLLVDFQREPALDGYTVRRPQVRLDEMNPAGAPGAKESATWDFSQPDAAPEQALNRVIWQSVKGPDSEPPAPVWSAQSAAAGLDLR
;
A
#
# COMPACT_ATOMS: atom_id res chain seq x y z
N MET A 1 -4.37 -2.40 -20.45
CA MET A 1 -3.80 -1.25 -19.73
C MET A 1 -2.72 -0.63 -20.60
N ALA A 2 -2.73 0.68 -20.83
CA ALA A 2 -1.66 1.36 -21.55
C ALA A 2 -0.49 1.56 -20.58
N ALA A 3 0.72 1.17 -20.98
CA ALA A 3 1.94 1.52 -20.27
C ALA A 3 2.53 2.79 -20.91
N PRO A 4 3.13 3.71 -20.12
CA PRO A 4 3.91 4.80 -20.70
C PRO A 4 4.99 4.24 -21.61
N GLY A 5 5.36 4.98 -22.67
CA GLY A 5 6.46 4.56 -23.56
C GLY A 5 7.81 4.43 -22.85
N SER A 6 7.97 5.09 -21.71
CA SER A 6 9.13 5.03 -20.82
C SER A 6 9.12 3.85 -19.84
N GLY A 7 8.04 3.07 -19.78
CA GLY A 7 7.89 1.96 -18.85
C GLY A 7 7.47 2.41 -17.45
N PHE A 8 7.99 1.72 -16.43
CA PHE A 8 7.71 1.94 -15.01
C PHE A 8 9.00 2.24 -14.23
N ILE A 9 8.90 2.55 -12.94
CA ILE A 9 10.04 2.94 -12.10
C ILE A 9 11.14 1.86 -12.03
N TRP A 10 10.79 0.58 -12.03
CA TRP A 10 11.76 -0.52 -12.09
C TRP A 10 12.48 -0.60 -13.43
N ASP A 11 11.86 -0.15 -14.54
CA ASP A 11 12.52 -0.09 -15.84
C ASP A 11 13.59 1.03 -15.85
N LEU A 12 13.32 2.16 -15.18
CA LEU A 12 14.32 3.20 -14.93
C LEU A 12 15.45 2.71 -14.02
N ALA A 13 15.10 2.03 -12.92
CA ALA A 13 16.09 1.46 -12.01
C ALA A 13 17.01 0.47 -12.76
N HIS A 14 16.43 -0.42 -13.56
CA HIS A 14 17.19 -1.35 -14.40
C HIS A 14 18.13 -0.63 -15.37
N ALA A 15 17.63 0.39 -16.09
CA ALA A 15 18.43 1.16 -17.04
C ALA A 15 19.58 1.94 -16.38
N ALA A 16 19.39 2.38 -15.13
CA ALA A 16 20.40 3.08 -14.34
C ALA A 16 21.36 2.15 -13.57
N GLY A 17 21.16 0.82 -13.63
CA GLY A 17 21.93 -0.14 -12.84
C GLY A 17 21.61 -0.10 -11.33
N VAL A 18 20.48 0.48 -10.95
CA VAL A 18 19.97 0.52 -9.58
C VAL A 18 19.26 -0.80 -9.27
N SER A 19 19.67 -1.47 -8.20
CA SER A 19 19.06 -2.73 -7.78
C SER A 19 17.63 -2.51 -7.29
N PHE A 20 16.72 -3.40 -7.67
CA PHE A 20 15.34 -3.34 -7.20
C PHE A 20 14.77 -4.72 -6.90
N ARG A 21 13.78 -4.74 -6.00
CA ARG A 21 13.06 -5.94 -5.58
C ARG A 21 11.58 -5.64 -5.38
N ASP A 22 10.74 -6.54 -5.88
CA ASP A 22 9.29 -6.46 -5.77
C ASP A 22 8.75 -7.55 -4.83
N TYR A 23 7.81 -7.13 -3.99
CA TYR A 23 7.03 -7.97 -3.09
C TYR A 23 5.55 -7.67 -3.31
N GLY A 24 5.01 -8.21 -4.40
CA GLY A 24 3.57 -8.30 -4.62
C GLY A 24 2.97 -7.27 -5.58
N GLU A 25 3.70 -6.26 -6.05
CA GLU A 25 3.17 -5.32 -7.04
C GLU A 25 3.12 -5.99 -8.42
N ARG A 26 1.93 -6.00 -9.04
CA ARG A 26 1.71 -6.69 -10.32
C ARG A 26 2.09 -8.18 -10.30
N CYS A 27 2.07 -8.81 -9.13
CA CYS A 27 2.23 -10.24 -8.96
C CYS A 27 0.88 -10.92 -8.72
N TYR A 28 0.76 -12.19 -9.06
CA TYR A 28 -0.43 -13.01 -8.80
C TYR A 28 -0.04 -14.45 -8.46
N THR A 29 -0.84 -15.13 -7.65
CA THR A 29 -0.65 -16.56 -7.33
C THR A 29 -1.06 -17.44 -8.51
N ASP A 30 -0.18 -18.33 -8.98
CA ASP A 30 -0.46 -19.23 -10.10
C ASP A 30 -1.50 -20.29 -9.70
N LYS A 31 -2.58 -20.41 -10.48
CA LYS A 31 -3.64 -21.42 -10.27
C LYS A 31 -3.13 -22.87 -10.29
N ASN A 32 -2.03 -23.14 -10.99
CA ASN A 32 -1.41 -24.47 -11.07
C ASN A 32 -0.30 -24.67 -10.01
N GLU A 33 0.22 -23.58 -9.43
CA GLU A 33 1.26 -23.59 -8.40
C GLU A 33 0.82 -22.66 -7.24
N PRO A 34 -0.18 -23.05 -6.43
CA PRO A 34 -0.84 -22.16 -5.46
C PRO A 34 0.06 -21.67 -4.32
N HIS A 35 1.28 -22.18 -4.23
CA HIS A 35 2.31 -21.76 -3.29
C HIS A 35 3.36 -20.84 -3.93
N ARG A 36 3.08 -20.31 -5.13
CA ARG A 36 4.00 -19.44 -5.86
C ARG A 36 3.30 -18.29 -6.56
N SER A 37 3.87 -17.11 -6.35
CA SER A 37 3.55 -15.90 -7.10
C SER A 37 4.30 -15.84 -8.44
N ARG A 38 3.72 -15.10 -9.39
CA ARG A 38 4.34 -14.74 -10.66
C ARG A 38 4.14 -13.27 -10.96
N ALA A 39 5.20 -12.61 -11.43
CA ALA A 39 5.10 -11.26 -11.97
C ALA A 39 4.39 -11.24 -13.33
N SER A 40 3.42 -10.35 -13.49
CA SER A 40 2.70 -10.13 -14.75
C SER A 40 3.47 -9.24 -15.74
N LEU A 41 4.40 -8.41 -15.23
CA LEU A 41 5.18 -7.47 -16.04
C LEU A 41 6.58 -8.00 -16.36
N ARG A 42 7.07 -7.68 -17.56
CA ARG A 42 8.39 -8.13 -18.03
C ARG A 42 9.54 -7.54 -17.19
N GLY A 43 9.45 -6.26 -16.81
CA GLY A 43 10.48 -5.57 -16.03
C GLY A 43 10.69 -6.16 -14.63
N LEU A 44 9.69 -6.86 -14.09
CA LEU A 44 9.77 -7.50 -12.78
C LEU A 44 10.33 -8.94 -12.85
N LYS A 45 10.46 -9.55 -14.02
CA LYS A 45 10.90 -10.96 -14.13
C LYS A 45 12.30 -11.13 -13.53
N GLY A 46 12.40 -12.01 -12.52
CA GLY A 46 13.65 -12.27 -11.80
C GLY A 46 13.94 -11.27 -10.67
N HIS A 47 13.09 -10.25 -10.50
CA HIS A 47 13.20 -9.20 -9.49
C HIS A 47 12.09 -9.22 -8.45
N TYR A 48 11.23 -10.25 -8.41
CA TYR A 48 10.19 -10.45 -7.40
C TYR A 48 10.42 -11.71 -6.55
N ASP A 49 9.85 -11.77 -5.34
CA ASP A 49 9.86 -12.98 -4.52
C ASP A 49 8.71 -13.93 -4.89
N PRO A 50 8.98 -15.13 -5.46
CA PRO A 50 7.93 -16.07 -5.81
C PRO A 50 7.22 -16.69 -4.59
N ALA A 51 7.75 -16.58 -3.38
CA ALA A 51 7.08 -17.06 -2.17
C ALA A 51 6.22 -15.98 -1.50
N TYR A 52 6.30 -14.72 -1.93
CA TYR A 52 5.45 -13.64 -1.46
C TYR A 52 4.07 -13.73 -2.12
N LEU A 53 3.12 -14.35 -1.43
CA LEU A 53 1.83 -14.74 -2.01
C LEU A 53 0.83 -13.58 -2.13
N ASP A 54 0.06 -13.61 -3.22
CA ASP A 54 -1.12 -12.78 -3.43
C ASP A 54 -2.39 -13.45 -2.85
N GLY A 55 -3.43 -12.67 -2.59
CA GLY A 55 -4.74 -13.12 -2.12
C GLY A 55 -5.27 -12.29 -0.95
N ILE A 56 -6.19 -11.38 -1.23
CA ILE A 56 -6.87 -10.55 -0.21
C ILE A 56 -7.70 -11.46 0.70
N GLY A 57 -7.49 -11.34 2.02
CA GLY A 57 -8.23 -12.09 3.04
C GLY A 57 -7.94 -13.60 3.14
N GLU A 58 -7.30 -14.20 2.14
CA GLU A 58 -6.85 -15.59 2.17
C GLU A 58 -5.39 -15.72 2.67
N VAL A 59 -4.56 -14.71 2.40
CA VAL A 59 -3.20 -14.59 2.92
C VAL A 59 -3.14 -13.37 3.82
N THR A 60 -2.66 -13.53 5.06
CA THR A 60 -2.52 -12.40 5.98
C THR A 60 -1.32 -11.53 5.64
N ASP A 61 -1.36 -10.25 5.97
CA ASP A 61 -0.22 -9.37 5.82
C ASP A 61 0.89 -9.72 6.81
N GLN A 62 0.56 -10.39 7.93
CA GLN A 62 1.58 -11.04 8.76
C GLN A 62 2.32 -12.15 8.02
N GLN A 63 1.64 -13.00 7.25
CA GLN A 63 2.29 -14.06 6.47
C GLN A 63 3.18 -13.47 5.38
N ARG A 64 2.70 -12.43 4.68
CA ARG A 64 3.50 -11.68 3.69
C ARG A 64 4.74 -11.08 4.33
N LEU A 65 4.59 -10.48 5.49
CA LEU A 65 5.72 -9.89 6.18
C LEU A 65 6.70 -10.93 6.70
N ASP A 66 6.24 -12.08 7.19
CA ASP A 66 7.13 -13.17 7.61
C ASP A 66 8.01 -13.63 6.44
N GLU A 67 7.45 -13.70 5.22
CA GLU A 67 8.20 -14.03 4.01
C GLU A 67 9.16 -12.92 3.58
N TRP A 68 8.70 -11.65 3.59
CA TRP A 68 9.58 -10.51 3.33
C TRP A 68 10.75 -10.46 4.33
N GLU A 69 10.48 -10.65 5.62
CA GLU A 69 11.49 -10.62 6.67
C GLU A 69 12.50 -11.76 6.47
N ARG A 70 12.05 -12.97 6.09
CA ARG A 70 12.94 -14.08 5.72
C ARG A 70 13.97 -13.67 4.67
N GLU A 71 13.57 -12.97 3.60
CA GLU A 71 14.48 -12.53 2.56
C GLU A 71 15.30 -11.29 2.97
N PHE A 72 14.68 -10.33 3.67
CA PHE A 72 15.36 -9.16 4.24
C PHE A 72 16.56 -9.56 5.11
N ARG A 73 16.41 -10.55 5.99
CA ARG A 73 17.51 -11.06 6.81
C ARG A 73 18.66 -11.66 5.99
N GLN A 74 18.39 -12.19 4.79
CA GLN A 74 19.44 -12.64 3.88
C GLN A 74 20.17 -11.47 3.23
N PHE A 75 19.46 -10.41 2.87
CA PHE A 75 20.07 -9.18 2.38
C PHE A 75 20.90 -8.49 3.48
N GLU A 76 20.42 -8.49 4.72
CA GLU A 76 21.13 -7.99 5.90
C GLU A 76 22.45 -8.74 6.11
N GLN A 77 22.44 -10.08 6.09
CA GLN A 77 23.65 -10.90 6.23
C GLN A 77 24.68 -10.70 5.11
N ARG A 78 24.22 -10.33 3.91
CA ARG A 78 25.04 -10.15 2.72
C ARG A 78 25.39 -8.69 2.45
N GLU A 79 24.87 -7.78 3.27
CA GLU A 79 25.01 -6.32 3.13
C GLU A 79 24.63 -5.81 1.73
N ASN A 80 23.58 -6.36 1.13
CA ASN A 80 23.20 -6.09 -0.26
C ASN A 80 21.71 -5.85 -0.47
N LEU A 81 21.07 -5.12 0.45
CA LEU A 81 19.67 -4.71 0.31
C LEU A 81 19.44 -3.96 -1.03
N PRO A 82 18.40 -4.31 -1.80
CA PRO A 82 18.04 -3.60 -3.01
C PRO A 82 17.76 -2.11 -2.74
N ALA A 83 18.27 -1.23 -3.61
CA ALA A 83 18.13 0.21 -3.44
C ALA A 83 16.66 0.69 -3.62
N LEU A 84 15.89 0.01 -4.47
CA LEU A 84 14.45 0.19 -4.59
C LEU A 84 13.71 -1.08 -4.16
N THR A 85 12.77 -0.95 -3.24
CA THR A 85 11.91 -2.07 -2.85
C THR A 85 10.45 -1.63 -2.90
N VAL A 86 9.60 -2.42 -3.55
CA VAL A 86 8.14 -2.22 -3.60
C VAL A 86 7.48 -3.34 -2.81
N ILE A 87 6.56 -3.00 -1.90
CA ILE A 87 5.92 -3.96 -0.98
C ILE A 87 4.42 -3.69 -0.99
N HIS A 88 3.64 -4.75 -1.21
CA HIS A 88 2.20 -4.70 -1.28
C HIS A 88 1.58 -5.44 -0.09
N LEU A 89 0.77 -4.74 0.72
CA LEU A 89 0.05 -5.25 1.89
C LEU A 89 -1.46 -5.06 1.67
N PRO A 90 -2.18 -5.97 0.99
CA PRO A 90 -3.50 -5.67 0.45
C PRO A 90 -4.69 -5.91 1.41
N ASN A 91 -4.49 -6.29 2.68
CA ASN A 91 -5.64 -6.70 3.50
C ASN A 91 -6.51 -5.54 4.02
N ASP A 92 -6.03 -4.31 3.95
CA ASP A 92 -6.87 -3.12 4.15
C ASP A 92 -7.96 -2.95 3.07
N HIS A 93 -7.88 -3.66 1.94
CA HIS A 93 -8.94 -3.77 0.94
C HIS A 93 -10.21 -4.47 1.49
N THR A 94 -10.04 -5.32 2.51
CA THR A 94 -11.07 -6.10 3.20
C THR A 94 -11.85 -7.10 2.32
N VAL A 95 -12.71 -7.93 2.94
CA VAL A 95 -13.67 -8.80 2.24
C VAL A 95 -15.12 -8.58 2.69
N GLY A 96 -15.44 -7.32 3.02
CA GLY A 96 -16.73 -6.94 3.57
C GLY A 96 -17.04 -7.69 4.88
N THR A 97 -18.31 -8.07 5.06
CA THR A 97 -18.80 -8.68 6.31
C THR A 97 -19.26 -10.12 6.16
N THR A 98 -18.75 -10.84 5.14
CA THR A 98 -19.07 -12.25 4.90
C THR A 98 -18.89 -13.08 6.18
N ALA A 99 -19.95 -13.76 6.62
CA ALA A 99 -19.95 -14.51 7.87
C ALA A 99 -18.83 -15.57 7.90
N GLY A 100 -18.09 -15.63 9.00
CA GLY A 100 -16.96 -16.56 9.16
C GLY A 100 -15.66 -16.15 8.46
N LYS A 101 -15.63 -15.01 7.75
CA LYS A 101 -14.40 -14.34 7.33
C LYS A 101 -13.96 -13.31 8.37
N PHE A 102 -12.70 -12.86 8.31
CA PHE A 102 -12.19 -11.81 9.19
C PHE A 102 -13.03 -10.54 9.06
N THR A 103 -13.24 -9.85 10.18
CA THR A 103 -13.92 -8.54 10.17
C THR A 103 -13.07 -7.49 9.44
N PRO A 104 -13.67 -6.48 8.78
CA PRO A 104 -12.92 -5.38 8.16
C PRO A 104 -11.87 -4.76 9.10
N ARG A 105 -12.24 -4.51 10.36
CA ARG A 105 -11.33 -3.95 11.36
C ARG A 105 -10.17 -4.88 11.76
N ALA A 106 -10.36 -6.20 11.70
CA ALA A 106 -9.28 -7.15 11.95
C ALA A 106 -8.29 -7.19 10.78
N MET A 107 -8.79 -7.08 9.55
CA MET A 107 -7.95 -7.04 8.35
C MET A 107 -7.12 -5.75 8.27
N VAL A 108 -7.72 -4.59 8.57
CA VAL A 108 -6.97 -3.33 8.67
C VAL A 108 -5.94 -3.37 9.81
N ALA A 109 -6.26 -4.03 10.94
CA ALA A 109 -5.30 -4.21 12.04
C ALA A 109 -4.16 -5.19 11.70
N ASP A 110 -4.42 -6.17 10.84
CA ASP A 110 -3.42 -7.10 10.29
C ASP A 110 -2.42 -6.38 9.37
N ASN A 111 -2.93 -5.53 8.48
CA ASN A 111 -2.16 -4.63 7.63
C ASN A 111 -1.31 -3.64 8.46
N ASP A 112 -1.93 -2.89 9.39
CA ASP A 112 -1.23 -1.89 10.23
C ASP A 112 -0.11 -2.51 11.07
N LEU A 113 -0.33 -3.72 11.62
CA LEU A 113 0.70 -4.46 12.34
C LEU A 113 1.85 -4.86 11.41
N ALA A 114 1.54 -5.29 10.18
CA ALA A 114 2.56 -5.70 9.22
C ALA A 114 3.45 -4.50 8.83
N LEU A 115 2.84 -3.36 8.53
CA LEU A 115 3.58 -2.12 8.30
C LEU A 115 4.45 -1.74 9.50
N GLY A 116 3.90 -1.81 10.72
CA GLY A 116 4.64 -1.50 11.93
C GLY A 116 5.86 -2.41 12.16
N ARG A 117 5.70 -3.72 11.94
CA ARG A 117 6.80 -4.70 12.03
C ARG A 117 7.85 -4.50 10.94
N LEU A 118 7.46 -4.10 9.73
CA LEU A 118 8.37 -3.72 8.65
C LEU A 118 9.24 -2.54 9.08
N VAL A 119 8.61 -1.46 9.56
CA VAL A 119 9.33 -0.27 10.04
C VAL A 119 10.23 -0.60 11.22
N GLU A 120 9.78 -1.42 12.17
CA GLU A 120 10.61 -1.90 13.28
C GLU A 120 11.83 -2.68 12.76
N THR A 121 11.63 -3.60 11.83
CA THR A 121 12.72 -4.39 11.23
C THR A 121 13.76 -3.51 10.54
N VAL A 122 13.32 -2.58 9.70
CA VAL A 122 14.22 -1.70 8.95
C VAL A 122 14.93 -0.72 9.87
N SER A 123 14.23 -0.11 10.84
CA SER A 123 14.80 0.89 11.75
C SER A 123 15.84 0.34 12.73
N HIS A 124 15.81 -0.98 12.99
CA HIS A 124 16.83 -1.67 13.78
C HIS A 124 17.92 -2.35 12.92
N SER A 125 17.86 -2.22 11.59
CA SER A 125 18.84 -2.79 10.67
C SER A 125 20.01 -1.83 10.41
N PRO A 126 21.17 -2.32 9.93
CA PRO A 126 22.27 -1.44 9.51
C PRO A 126 21.91 -0.52 8.34
N PHE A 127 20.78 -0.76 7.66
CA PHE A 127 20.34 0.04 6.53
C PHE A 127 19.55 1.30 6.95
N TRP A 128 19.09 1.41 8.20
CA TRP A 128 18.18 2.48 8.64
C TRP A 128 18.62 3.88 8.23
N LEU A 129 19.91 4.19 8.44
CA LEU A 129 20.51 5.48 8.12
C LEU A 129 20.37 5.87 6.63
N GLN A 130 20.11 4.92 5.73
CA GLN A 130 20.04 5.11 4.28
C GLN A 130 18.65 4.81 3.70
N THR A 131 17.63 4.67 4.55
CA THR A 131 16.28 4.27 4.13
C THR A 131 15.29 5.43 4.19
N ALA A 132 14.45 5.53 3.17
CA ALA A 132 13.16 6.22 3.22
C ALA A 132 12.05 5.24 2.84
N ILE A 133 10.99 5.20 3.64
CA ILE A 133 9.79 4.39 3.43
C ILE A 133 8.64 5.35 3.14
N PHE A 134 7.97 5.15 2.01
CA PHE A 134 6.77 5.88 1.62
C PHE A 134 5.60 4.91 1.68
N VAL A 135 4.56 5.26 2.43
CA VAL A 135 3.34 4.45 2.59
C VAL A 135 2.17 5.23 2.01
N LEU A 136 1.44 4.61 1.11
CA LEU A 136 0.30 5.18 0.40
C LEU A 136 -0.61 4.04 -0.07
N GLU A 137 -1.88 4.37 -0.27
CA GLU A 137 -2.86 3.48 -0.89
C GLU A 137 -2.75 3.49 -2.42
N ASP A 138 -3.28 2.45 -3.08
CA ASP A 138 -3.43 2.42 -4.54
C ASP A 138 -4.52 3.39 -5.02
N ASP A 139 -5.62 3.49 -4.28
CA ASP A 139 -6.65 4.52 -4.42
C ASP A 139 -7.35 4.87 -3.08
N ALA A 140 -8.46 5.61 -3.15
CA ALA A 140 -9.25 6.02 -1.97
C ALA A 140 -10.58 5.24 -1.83
N GLN A 141 -10.80 4.22 -2.67
CA GLN A 141 -12.01 3.38 -2.74
C GLN A 141 -13.33 4.17 -2.82
N ASP A 142 -13.34 5.32 -3.52
CA ASP A 142 -14.44 6.32 -3.54
C ASP A 142 -15.01 6.56 -2.12
N GLY A 143 -14.11 6.56 -1.14
CA GLY A 143 -14.44 6.62 0.26
C GLY A 143 -14.96 8.00 0.65
N PRO A 144 -15.79 8.08 1.70
CA PRO A 144 -16.29 9.37 2.17
C PRO A 144 -15.16 10.19 2.81
N ASP A 145 -14.77 11.27 2.14
CA ASP A 145 -13.88 12.30 2.68
C ASP A 145 -14.55 13.67 2.64
N HIS A 146 -14.34 14.48 3.68
CA HIS A 146 -14.97 15.79 3.83
C HIS A 146 -14.30 16.91 3.01
N VAL A 147 -13.13 16.66 2.42
CA VAL A 147 -12.37 17.59 1.58
C VAL A 147 -12.45 17.14 0.12
N ASP A 148 -12.03 15.91 -0.17
CA ASP A 148 -12.07 15.31 -1.50
C ASP A 148 -11.99 13.78 -1.44
N ALA A 149 -12.90 13.08 -2.13
CA ALA A 149 -12.99 11.62 -2.15
C ALA A 149 -11.74 10.92 -2.69
N HIS A 150 -10.85 11.61 -3.40
CA HIS A 150 -9.56 11.07 -3.86
C HIS A 150 -8.43 11.23 -2.83
N ARG A 151 -8.69 11.82 -1.66
CA ARG A 151 -7.67 12.03 -0.63
C ARG A 151 -7.41 10.72 0.10
N SER A 152 -6.19 10.21 -0.02
CA SER A 152 -5.70 9.04 0.72
C SER A 152 -4.58 9.41 1.72
N PRO A 153 -4.29 8.55 2.71
CA PRO A 153 -3.14 8.71 3.59
C PRO A 153 -1.80 8.68 2.84
N LEU A 154 -0.84 9.46 3.32
CA LEU A 154 0.57 9.38 2.93
C LEU A 154 1.44 9.46 4.18
N LEU A 155 2.28 8.45 4.41
CA LEU A 155 3.29 8.46 5.48
C LEU A 155 4.69 8.48 4.87
N VAL A 156 5.57 9.29 5.45
CA VAL A 156 7.00 9.35 5.11
C VAL A 156 7.81 9.00 6.36
N ILE A 157 8.54 7.89 6.30
CA ILE A 157 9.26 7.33 7.43
C ILE A 157 10.74 7.20 7.06
N SER A 158 11.60 7.96 7.73
CA SER A 158 13.05 7.99 7.49
C SER A 158 13.75 8.63 8.71
N PRO A 159 15.03 8.32 8.99
CA PRO A 159 15.79 9.12 9.96
C PRO A 159 15.91 10.59 9.52
N TYR A 160 15.78 10.86 8.21
CA TYR A 160 15.82 12.22 7.66
C TYR A 160 14.43 12.85 7.47
N ALA A 161 13.33 12.14 7.69
CA ALA A 161 12.02 12.79 7.65
C ALA A 161 11.86 13.70 8.89
N ARG A 162 11.22 14.86 8.77
CA ARG A 162 10.89 15.68 9.94
C ARG A 162 9.88 14.95 10.84
N HIS A 163 10.29 14.58 12.05
CA HIS A 163 9.45 13.83 12.99
C HIS A 163 8.34 14.69 13.60
N GLY A 164 7.16 14.11 13.77
CA GLY A 164 5.99 14.78 14.35
C GLY A 164 5.37 15.87 13.47
N LEU A 165 5.81 15.99 12.21
CA LEU A 165 5.23 16.91 11.23
C LEU A 165 3.93 16.33 10.65
N VAL A 166 2.90 17.17 10.60
CA VAL A 166 1.73 16.95 9.74
C VAL A 166 1.81 18.00 8.63
N GLU A 167 2.11 17.56 7.41
CA GLU A 167 2.20 18.44 6.25
C GLU A 167 0.82 18.61 5.61
N HIS A 168 0.49 19.84 5.22
CA HIS A 168 -0.80 20.22 4.64
C HIS A 168 -0.68 20.64 3.17
N ALA A 169 0.52 20.65 2.61
CA ALA A 169 0.76 20.79 1.18
C ALA A 169 0.10 19.66 0.39
N ARG A 170 -0.32 19.97 -0.83
CA ARG A 170 -0.95 19.00 -1.72
C ARG A 170 0.11 18.17 -2.42
N PHE A 171 0.16 16.88 -2.10
CA PHE A 171 0.94 15.87 -2.82
C PHE A 171 0.02 14.87 -3.52
N SER A 172 0.60 14.09 -4.43
CA SER A 172 -0.05 12.94 -5.06
C SER A 172 0.92 11.77 -5.15
N THR A 173 0.46 10.60 -5.60
CA THR A 173 1.32 9.45 -5.91
C THR A 173 2.50 9.81 -6.82
N VAL A 174 2.32 10.79 -7.71
CA VAL A 174 3.37 11.29 -8.60
C VAL A 174 4.47 12.04 -7.83
N SER A 175 4.15 12.70 -6.71
CA SER A 175 5.13 13.30 -5.81
C SER A 175 6.01 12.27 -5.11
N VAL A 176 5.44 11.12 -4.75
CA VAL A 176 6.21 9.98 -4.20
C VAL A 176 7.16 9.44 -5.26
N LEU A 177 6.66 9.18 -6.48
CA LEU A 177 7.48 8.76 -7.62
C LEU A 177 8.65 9.72 -7.87
N LYS A 178 8.38 11.02 -7.97
CA LYS A 178 9.41 12.07 -8.12
C LYS A 178 10.47 12.02 -7.02
N THR A 179 10.03 11.78 -5.78
CA THR A 179 10.95 11.72 -4.63
C THR A 179 11.85 10.50 -4.71
N ILE A 180 11.30 9.33 -5.07
CA ILE A 180 12.08 8.11 -5.26
C ILE A 180 13.11 8.29 -6.39
N GLU A 181 12.70 8.90 -7.51
CA GLU A 181 13.62 9.24 -8.62
C GLU A 181 14.79 10.10 -8.14
N GLN A 182 14.51 11.16 -7.36
CA GLN A 182 15.53 12.06 -6.82
C GLN A 182 16.47 11.36 -5.84
N LEU A 183 15.95 10.52 -4.95
CA LEU A 183 16.76 9.78 -3.97
C LEU A 183 17.67 8.74 -4.63
N LEU A 184 17.21 8.10 -5.70
CA LEU A 184 17.94 7.05 -6.42
C LEU A 184 18.76 7.59 -7.60
N GLY A 185 18.71 8.89 -7.88
CA GLY A 185 19.42 9.50 -9.01
C GLY A 185 18.88 9.07 -10.38
N LEU A 186 17.58 8.77 -10.47
CA LEU A 186 16.91 8.39 -11.71
C LEU A 186 16.43 9.63 -12.49
N GLY A 187 16.21 9.46 -13.80
CA GLY A 187 15.42 10.42 -14.59
C GLY A 187 13.93 10.28 -14.29
N SER A 188 13.10 11.15 -14.88
CA SER A 188 11.64 11.04 -14.79
C SER A 188 11.07 10.19 -15.94
N LEU A 189 10.02 9.43 -15.66
CA LEU A 189 9.29 8.62 -16.64
C LEU A 189 8.54 9.50 -17.65
N THR A 190 7.94 10.59 -17.20
CA THR A 190 7.07 11.44 -18.02
C THR A 190 7.29 12.93 -17.72
N TYR A 191 6.45 13.78 -18.31
CA TYR A 191 6.38 15.19 -17.97
C TYR A 191 5.72 15.44 -16.59
N PHE A 192 4.86 14.53 -16.12
CA PHE A 192 4.05 14.76 -14.92
C PHE A 192 4.87 14.67 -13.63
N ASP A 193 5.67 13.63 -13.51
CA ASP A 193 6.69 13.41 -12.48
C ASP A 193 7.88 14.37 -12.60
N ASP A 194 8.29 14.75 -13.82
CA ASP A 194 9.29 15.83 -14.00
C ASP A 194 8.86 17.11 -13.26
N ARG A 195 7.57 17.45 -13.33
CA ARG A 195 6.98 18.69 -12.79
C ARG A 195 6.26 18.54 -11.46
N ALA A 196 6.22 17.34 -10.88
CA ALA A 196 5.61 17.14 -9.57
C ALA A 196 6.45 17.79 -8.45
N PRO A 197 5.82 18.32 -7.39
CA PRO A 197 6.55 18.70 -6.19
C PRO A 197 7.07 17.43 -5.50
N GLY A 198 8.35 17.42 -5.11
CA GLY A 198 8.95 16.32 -4.34
C GLY A 198 8.73 16.50 -2.84
N LEU A 199 8.71 15.37 -2.12
CA LEU A 199 8.55 15.30 -0.66
C LEU A 199 9.86 15.65 0.09
N LEU A 200 10.98 15.84 -0.62
CA LEU A 200 12.28 16.19 -0.01
C LEU A 200 12.22 17.51 0.77
N VAL A 201 11.23 18.36 0.53
CA VAL A 201 10.98 19.57 1.33
C VAL A 201 10.72 19.24 2.80
N ASP A 202 10.29 18.02 3.11
CA ASP A 202 9.99 17.50 4.45
C ASP A 202 11.13 16.73 5.10
N PHE A 203 12.29 16.72 4.45
CA PHE A 203 13.49 16.09 4.97
C PHE A 203 14.37 17.11 5.72
N GLN A 204 15.06 16.65 6.75
CA GLN A 204 16.04 17.38 7.55
C GLN A 204 17.44 16.83 7.30
N ARG A 205 18.47 17.64 7.60
CA ARG A 205 19.87 17.27 7.34
C ARG A 205 20.44 16.32 8.38
N GLU A 206 20.11 16.55 9.65
CA GLU A 206 20.59 15.74 10.76
C GLU A 206 19.63 14.56 10.98
N PRO A 207 20.11 13.31 10.96
CA PRO A 207 19.26 12.14 11.13
C PRO A 207 18.82 11.96 12.58
N ALA A 208 17.55 11.58 12.77
CA ALA A 208 17.03 11.06 14.02
C ALA A 208 17.05 9.52 13.97
N LEU A 209 17.96 8.92 14.73
CA LEU A 209 18.29 7.49 14.64
C LEU A 209 17.49 6.60 15.59
N ASP A 210 16.52 7.15 16.31
CA ASP A 210 15.68 6.36 17.19
C ASP A 210 14.95 5.27 16.39
N GLY A 211 15.13 4.03 16.82
CA GLY A 211 14.40 2.89 16.26
C GLY A 211 12.91 2.98 16.57
N TYR A 212 12.09 2.38 15.72
CA TYR A 212 10.65 2.28 15.95
C TYR A 212 10.32 0.92 16.57
N THR A 213 9.59 0.91 17.68
CA THR A 213 9.02 -0.32 18.25
C THR A 213 7.56 -0.45 17.86
N VAL A 214 7.20 -1.60 17.28
CA VAL A 214 5.84 -1.84 16.82
C VAL A 214 4.84 -1.85 17.97
N ARG A 215 3.66 -1.26 17.73
CA ARG A 215 2.59 -1.20 18.73
C ARG A 215 1.68 -2.41 18.60
N ARG A 216 1.23 -2.91 19.76
CA ARG A 216 0.24 -3.98 19.80
C ARG A 216 -1.11 -3.50 19.25
N PRO A 217 -1.76 -4.22 18.32
CA PRO A 217 -3.08 -3.87 17.84
C PRO A 217 -4.12 -3.84 18.96
N GLN A 218 -5.06 -2.90 18.85
CA GLN A 218 -6.21 -2.83 19.77
C GLN A 218 -7.34 -3.77 19.35
N VAL A 219 -7.36 -4.18 18.08
CA VAL A 219 -8.30 -5.14 17.50
C VAL A 219 -7.66 -6.52 17.49
N ARG A 220 -8.46 -7.56 17.74
CA ARG A 220 -7.99 -8.94 17.60
C ARG A 220 -7.90 -9.30 16.11
N LEU A 221 -6.73 -9.77 15.69
CA LEU A 221 -6.51 -10.17 14.29
C LEU A 221 -7.35 -11.39 13.87
N ASP A 222 -7.76 -12.21 14.83
CA ASP A 222 -8.59 -13.39 14.59
C ASP A 222 -10.10 -13.13 14.73
N GLU A 223 -10.51 -11.86 14.78
CA GLU A 223 -11.91 -11.51 14.89
C GLU A 223 -12.67 -11.78 13.59
N MET A 224 -13.69 -12.64 13.68
CA MET A 224 -14.51 -13.08 12.56
C MET A 224 -15.87 -12.40 12.54
N ASN A 225 -16.39 -12.14 11.35
CA ASN A 225 -17.74 -11.62 11.14
C ASN A 225 -18.78 -12.62 11.67
N PRO A 226 -19.70 -12.20 12.56
CA PRO A 226 -20.83 -13.03 12.95
C PRO A 226 -21.83 -13.18 11.80
N ALA A 227 -22.68 -14.21 11.85
CA ALA A 227 -23.73 -14.44 10.85
C ALA A 227 -24.75 -13.28 10.71
N GLY A 228 -24.89 -12.47 11.77
CA GLY A 228 -25.78 -11.30 11.80
C GLY A 228 -25.08 -9.96 11.56
N ALA A 229 -23.84 -9.94 11.05
CA ALA A 229 -23.17 -8.69 10.74
C ALA A 229 -23.95 -7.89 9.68
N PRO A 230 -23.96 -6.54 9.75
CA PRO A 230 -24.56 -5.70 8.71
C PRO A 230 -24.00 -6.08 7.34
N GLY A 231 -24.87 -6.31 6.35
CA GLY A 231 -24.44 -6.67 4.99
C GLY A 231 -23.94 -8.11 4.78
N ALA A 232 -23.91 -8.98 5.80
CA ALA A 232 -23.25 -10.29 5.70
C ALA A 232 -23.75 -11.17 4.54
N LYS A 233 -25.06 -11.14 4.26
CA LYS A 233 -25.66 -11.88 3.13
C LYS A 233 -25.31 -11.27 1.77
N GLU A 234 -25.16 -9.95 1.70
CA GLU A 234 -24.79 -9.24 0.48
C GLU A 234 -23.32 -9.51 0.17
N SER A 235 -22.42 -9.32 1.15
CA SER A 235 -20.99 -9.60 1.00
C SER A 235 -20.70 -11.02 0.55
N ALA A 236 -21.47 -12.01 1.01
CA ALA A 236 -21.33 -13.40 0.58
C ALA A 236 -21.61 -13.64 -0.91
N THR A 237 -22.19 -12.67 -1.63
CA THR A 237 -22.48 -12.76 -3.07
C THR A 237 -21.46 -12.03 -3.95
N TRP A 238 -20.56 -11.25 -3.36
CA TRP A 238 -19.60 -10.43 -4.09
C TRP A 238 -18.33 -11.21 -4.42
N ASP A 239 -17.65 -10.77 -5.48
CA ASP A 239 -16.35 -11.29 -5.87
C ASP A 239 -15.25 -10.45 -5.19
N PHE A 240 -14.45 -11.10 -4.35
CA PHE A 240 -13.27 -10.51 -3.71
C PHE A 240 -11.97 -11.13 -4.23
N SER A 241 -12.02 -11.85 -5.36
CA SER A 241 -10.85 -12.54 -5.93
C SER A 241 -9.86 -11.59 -6.61
N GLN A 242 -10.27 -10.34 -6.87
CA GLN A 242 -9.46 -9.27 -7.44
C GLN A 242 -9.82 -7.94 -6.77
N PRO A 243 -8.88 -7.00 -6.69
CA PRO A 243 -9.19 -5.61 -6.34
C PRO A 243 -10.32 -5.06 -7.21
N ASP A 244 -11.16 -4.22 -6.61
CA ASP A 244 -12.27 -3.49 -7.26
C ASP A 244 -13.35 -4.36 -7.95
N ALA A 245 -13.36 -5.68 -7.71
CA ALA A 245 -14.38 -6.57 -8.28
C ALA A 245 -15.73 -6.51 -7.52
N ALA A 246 -15.69 -6.16 -6.23
CA ALA A 246 -16.87 -5.99 -5.41
C ALA A 246 -17.60 -4.66 -5.74
N PRO A 247 -18.93 -4.56 -5.53
CA PRO A 247 -19.66 -3.31 -5.74
C PRO A 247 -19.27 -2.27 -4.69
N GLU A 248 -18.33 -1.39 -5.06
CA GLU A 248 -17.69 -0.37 -4.23
C GLU A 248 -18.65 0.39 -3.28
N GLN A 249 -19.70 1.03 -3.81
CA GLN A 249 -20.65 1.78 -2.97
C GLN A 249 -21.37 0.90 -1.92
N ALA A 250 -21.70 -0.34 -2.28
CA ALA A 250 -22.33 -1.27 -1.37
C ALA A 250 -21.33 -1.79 -0.33
N LEU A 251 -20.08 -2.04 -0.74
CA LEU A 251 -18.98 -2.44 0.15
C LEU A 251 -18.70 -1.33 1.17
N ASN A 252 -18.54 -0.09 0.74
CA ASN A 252 -18.33 1.07 1.61
C ASN A 252 -19.43 1.23 2.66
N ARG A 253 -20.70 1.10 2.26
CA ARG A 253 -21.83 1.11 3.19
C ARG A 253 -21.73 -0.02 4.21
N VAL A 254 -21.44 -1.24 3.77
CA VAL A 254 -21.36 -2.42 4.65
C VAL A 254 -20.20 -2.30 5.65
N ILE A 255 -19.03 -1.85 5.20
CA ILE A 255 -17.89 -1.58 6.08
C ILE A 255 -18.26 -0.50 7.10
N TRP A 256 -18.84 0.61 6.66
CA TRP A 256 -19.28 1.68 7.55
C TRP A 256 -20.25 1.20 8.62
N GLN A 257 -21.29 0.45 8.24
CA GLN A 257 -22.28 -0.11 9.16
C GLN A 257 -21.68 -1.13 10.14
N SER A 258 -20.67 -1.89 9.70
CA SER A 258 -19.95 -2.82 10.58
C SER A 258 -19.22 -2.11 11.74
N VAL A 259 -18.82 -0.85 11.54
CA VAL A 259 -18.05 -0.07 12.52
C VAL A 259 -18.94 0.91 13.29
N LYS A 260 -19.87 1.59 12.60
CA LYS A 260 -20.70 2.67 13.15
C LYS A 260 -22.09 2.20 13.61
N GLY A 261 -22.48 0.98 13.28
CA GLY A 261 -23.76 0.38 13.63
C GLY A 261 -24.66 0.11 12.43
N PRO A 262 -25.59 -0.85 12.52
CA PRO A 262 -26.41 -1.31 11.37
C PRO A 262 -27.27 -0.21 10.74
N ASP A 263 -27.70 0.77 11.53
CA ASP A 263 -28.59 1.86 11.10
C ASP A 263 -27.83 3.12 10.66
N SER A 264 -26.50 3.06 10.54
CA SER A 264 -25.70 4.20 10.09
C SER A 264 -25.62 4.29 8.56
N GLU A 265 -25.47 5.52 8.07
CA GLU A 265 -25.20 5.82 6.66
C GLU A 265 -23.81 6.41 6.51
N PRO A 266 -23.01 6.00 5.51
CA PRO A 266 -21.74 6.66 5.22
C PRO A 266 -22.02 8.11 4.80
N PRO A 267 -21.14 9.07 5.16
CA PRO A 267 -21.24 10.44 4.64
C PRO A 267 -21.22 10.44 3.10
N ALA A 268 -21.82 11.45 2.49
CA ALA A 268 -21.69 11.62 1.05
C ALA A 268 -20.23 12.01 0.70
N PRO A 269 -19.63 11.42 -0.34
CA PRO A 269 -18.32 11.85 -0.82
C PRO A 269 -18.37 13.30 -1.30
N VAL A 270 -17.31 14.04 -1.02
CA VAL A 270 -17.10 15.40 -1.52
C VAL A 270 -16.15 15.33 -2.71
N TRP A 271 -16.50 15.95 -3.84
CA TRP A 271 -15.59 16.12 -4.97
C TRP A 271 -15.28 17.61 -5.10
N SER A 272 -14.05 18.00 -4.79
CA SER A 272 -13.65 19.40 -4.87
C SER A 272 -13.52 19.85 -6.33
N ALA A 273 -13.85 21.11 -6.63
CA ALA A 273 -13.84 21.62 -8.01
C ALA A 273 -12.45 21.66 -8.68
N GLN A 274 -11.36 21.43 -7.94
CA GLN A 274 -10.04 21.19 -8.53
C GLN A 274 -9.97 19.85 -9.30
N SER A 275 -10.90 18.93 -9.03
CA SER A 275 -11.14 17.68 -9.74
C SER A 275 -12.02 17.88 -10.99
N ALA A 276 -12.89 18.89 -10.98
CA ALA A 276 -13.78 19.25 -12.09
C ALA A 276 -13.13 20.16 -13.15
N ALA A 277 -11.97 20.75 -12.86
CA ALA A 277 -11.26 21.64 -13.79
C ALA A 277 -10.55 20.90 -14.94
N ALA A 278 -10.43 19.57 -14.87
CA ALA A 278 -10.15 18.72 -16.03
C ALA A 278 -11.48 18.23 -16.60
N GLY A 279 -12.19 19.12 -17.30
CA GLY A 279 -13.49 18.82 -17.88
C GLY A 279 -13.45 17.61 -18.80
N LEU A 280 -13.91 16.47 -18.28
CA LEU A 280 -14.52 15.38 -19.02
C LEU A 280 -15.64 14.84 -18.13
N ASP A 281 -16.84 15.40 -18.33
CA ASP A 281 -18.10 14.75 -17.98
C ASP A 281 -18.08 13.35 -18.61
N LEU A 282 -17.96 12.32 -17.79
CA LEU A 282 -18.37 10.97 -18.17
C LEU A 282 -19.42 10.50 -17.17
N ARG A 283 -20.65 10.48 -17.67
CA ARG A 283 -21.76 9.69 -17.14
C ARG A 283 -21.47 8.20 -17.31
#